data_AF-A0A4R5VK24-F1
#
_entry.id   AF-A0A4R5VK24-F1
#
_cell.length_a   1.000
_cell.length_b   1.000
_cell.length_c   1.000
_cell.angle_alpha   90.00
_cell.angle_beta   90.00
_cell.angle_gamma   90.00
#
_symmetry.space_group_name_H-M   'P 1'
#
loop_
_entity.id
_entity.type
_entity.pdbx_description
1 polymer ?
#
loop_
_entity_poly.entity_id
_entity_poly.type
_entity_poly.pdbx_seq_one_letter_code
_entity_poly.pdbx_strand_id
1 'polypeptide(L)'
;MNGNTAVNWKTQKPYRGINTMLLDPGEYVKFKQVQEAKGKVKKGAKSEIVVFWKWIETKNKDTGKEEKIPFLRYYRVFNINQCEGIESKRQEEETFEHDPIEEAENIIKGYINSPSFSYNSGRAYYQPSIDHINIPPMKDFRQVEEYYATIFHETVHSTGHTSRLKRNGITSATAHFGSEEYSQEELVAEIGASMLTGLAGFVDVTFNNSVSYIQSWLRKLKDDKTLIVKAASQAQKAIDYILGVNYKEED
;
A
#
# COMPACT_ATOMS: atom_id res chain seq x y z
N MET A 1 -12.66 7.65 -8.94
CA MET A 1 -11.39 7.28 -8.26
C MET A 1 -10.56 6.29 -9.08
N ASN A 2 -11.09 5.66 -10.13
CA ASN A 2 -10.37 4.66 -10.92
C ASN A 2 -9.44 5.25 -11.99
N GLY A 3 -9.56 6.56 -12.31
CA GLY A 3 -8.69 7.24 -13.27
C GLY A 3 -7.19 7.14 -12.94
N ASN A 4 -6.83 7.24 -11.66
CA ASN A 4 -5.44 7.30 -11.17
C ASN A 4 -4.89 5.98 -10.62
N THR A 5 -5.53 4.84 -10.90
CA THR A 5 -5.06 3.54 -10.40
C THR A 5 -4.82 2.53 -11.52
N ALA A 6 -3.88 1.62 -11.27
CA ALA A 6 -3.70 0.44 -12.09
C ALA A 6 -4.85 -0.54 -11.84
N VAL A 7 -5.53 -1.01 -12.89
CA VAL A 7 -6.67 -1.94 -12.78
C VAL A 7 -6.50 -3.15 -13.70
N ASN A 8 -7.08 -4.28 -13.30
CA ASN A 8 -7.18 -5.42 -14.20
C ASN A 8 -8.19 -5.12 -15.32
N TRP A 9 -7.76 -5.16 -16.57
CA TRP A 9 -8.60 -4.84 -17.72
C TRP A 9 -9.92 -5.64 -17.76
N LYS A 10 -9.90 -6.93 -17.37
CA LYS A 10 -11.09 -7.79 -17.48
C LYS A 10 -12.11 -7.51 -16.38
N THR A 11 -11.66 -7.38 -15.13
CA THR A 11 -12.56 -7.21 -13.95
C THR A 11 -12.76 -5.76 -13.55
N GLN A 12 -11.95 -4.83 -14.08
CA GLN A 12 -11.87 -3.43 -13.69
C GLN A 12 -11.57 -3.21 -12.19
N LYS A 13 -11.09 -4.26 -11.50
CA LYS A 13 -10.68 -4.15 -10.10
C LYS A 13 -9.29 -3.53 -10.00
N PRO A 14 -9.07 -2.59 -9.05
CA PRO A 14 -7.74 -2.03 -8.83
C PRO A 14 -6.77 -3.09 -8.35
N TYR A 15 -5.54 -3.01 -8.83
CA TYR A 15 -4.41 -3.73 -8.26
C TYR A 15 -4.13 -3.21 -6.85
N ARG A 16 -3.60 -4.10 -6.00
CA ARG A 16 -3.49 -3.87 -4.56
C ARG A 16 -2.12 -4.31 -4.03
N GLY A 17 -1.78 -3.82 -2.84
CA GLY A 17 -0.52 -4.15 -2.17
C GLY A 17 0.67 -3.79 -3.03
N ILE A 18 1.67 -4.66 -3.14
CA ILE A 18 2.91 -4.37 -3.86
C ILE A 18 2.68 -3.94 -5.32
N ASN A 19 1.57 -4.35 -5.94
CA ASN A 19 1.26 -4.00 -7.32
C ASN A 19 0.98 -2.51 -7.54
N THR A 20 0.54 -1.77 -6.51
CA THR A 20 0.35 -0.31 -6.62
C THR A 20 1.68 0.44 -6.72
N MET A 21 2.78 -0.20 -6.31
CA MET A 21 4.13 0.33 -6.44
C MET A 21 4.83 -0.14 -7.71
N LEU A 22 4.35 -1.23 -8.34
CA LEU A 22 4.98 -1.85 -9.51
C LEU A 22 4.38 -1.38 -10.84
N LEU A 23 3.15 -0.87 -10.80
CA LEU A 23 2.39 -0.48 -11.97
C LEU A 23 2.08 1.00 -11.94
N ASP A 24 2.25 1.65 -13.09
CA ASP A 24 1.71 2.98 -13.32
C ASP A 24 0.18 2.94 -13.47
N PRO A 25 -0.54 4.06 -13.34
CA PRO A 25 -1.97 4.11 -13.62
C PRO A 25 -2.31 3.60 -15.03
N GLY A 26 -3.34 2.75 -15.13
CA GLY A 26 -3.77 2.21 -16.41
C GLY A 26 -4.53 0.89 -16.33
N GLU A 27 -4.92 0.36 -17.48
CA GLU A 27 -5.55 -0.95 -17.58
C GLU A 27 -4.53 -2.00 -18.05
N TYR A 28 -4.45 -3.09 -17.29
CA TYR A 28 -3.48 -4.15 -17.53
C TYR A 28 -4.15 -5.47 -17.89
N VAL A 29 -3.62 -6.13 -18.92
CA VAL A 29 -4.18 -7.33 -19.52
C VAL A 29 -3.11 -8.43 -19.64
N LYS A 30 -3.47 -9.67 -19.30
CA LYS A 30 -2.58 -10.84 -19.49
C LYS A 30 -2.52 -11.21 -20.96
N PHE A 31 -1.39 -11.75 -21.41
CA PHE A 31 -1.22 -12.19 -22.81
C PHE A 31 -2.37 -13.10 -23.31
N LYS A 32 -2.81 -14.07 -22.50
CA LYS A 32 -3.93 -14.95 -22.85
C LYS A 32 -5.25 -14.17 -23.05
N GLN A 33 -5.50 -13.14 -22.24
CA GLN A 33 -6.69 -12.29 -22.36
C GLN A 33 -6.63 -11.44 -23.63
N VAL A 34 -5.44 -10.99 -24.06
CA VAL A 34 -5.26 -10.31 -25.35
C VAL A 34 -5.66 -11.23 -26.50
N GLN A 35 -5.23 -12.49 -26.47
CA GLN A 35 -5.60 -13.49 -27.48
C GLN A 35 -7.09 -13.83 -27.49
N GLU A 36 -7.70 -14.00 -26.30
CA GLU A 36 -9.15 -14.22 -26.14
C GLU A 36 -9.97 -13.07 -26.73
N ALA A 37 -9.47 -11.84 -26.60
CA ALA A 37 -10.06 -10.63 -27.17
C ALA A 37 -9.70 -10.41 -28.65
N LYS A 38 -9.01 -11.37 -29.30
CA LYS A 38 -8.53 -11.28 -30.70
C LYS A 38 -7.59 -10.09 -30.97
N GLY A 39 -6.98 -9.53 -29.93
CA GLY A 39 -5.99 -8.47 -30.04
C GLY A 39 -4.56 -9.00 -30.24
N LYS A 40 -3.60 -8.08 -30.33
CA LYS A 40 -2.17 -8.36 -30.46
C LYS A 40 -1.36 -7.45 -29.55
N VAL A 41 -0.26 -7.96 -29.01
CA VAL A 41 0.73 -7.12 -28.32
C VAL A 41 1.63 -6.49 -29.38
N LYS A 42 1.86 -5.17 -29.30
CA LYS A 42 2.73 -4.43 -30.24
C LYS A 42 4.14 -5.01 -30.22
N LYS A 43 4.78 -5.07 -31.39
CA LYS A 43 6.15 -5.59 -31.52
C LYS A 43 7.10 -4.74 -30.65
N GLY A 44 7.89 -5.40 -29.80
CA GLY A 44 8.85 -4.73 -28.91
C GLY A 44 8.29 -4.24 -27.58
N ALA A 45 6.98 -4.40 -27.32
CA ALA A 45 6.40 -4.09 -26.03
C ALA A 45 7.01 -4.95 -24.90
N LYS A 46 7.21 -4.34 -23.74
CA LYS A 46 7.74 -5.00 -22.54
C LYS A 46 6.60 -5.23 -21.56
N SER A 47 6.48 -6.47 -21.08
CA SER A 47 5.51 -6.82 -20.03
C SER A 47 5.94 -6.28 -18.68
N GLU A 48 4.98 -5.95 -17.85
CA GLU A 48 5.14 -5.65 -16.43
C GLU A 48 4.81 -6.88 -15.56
N ILE A 49 5.29 -6.86 -14.32
CA ILE A 49 5.11 -7.95 -13.36
C ILE A 49 4.04 -7.55 -12.36
N VAL A 50 3.04 -8.40 -12.19
CA VAL A 50 2.10 -8.35 -11.06
C VAL A 50 2.31 -9.53 -10.14
N VAL A 51 2.36 -9.27 -8.85
CA VAL A 51 2.57 -10.26 -7.79
C VAL A 51 1.22 -10.60 -7.14
N PHE A 52 0.96 -11.89 -7.04
CA PHE A 52 -0.13 -12.48 -6.28
C PHE A 52 0.45 -13.16 -5.05
N TRP A 53 -0.07 -12.79 -3.89
CA TRP A 53 0.38 -13.27 -2.59
C TRP A 53 -0.80 -13.67 -1.72
N LYS A 54 -0.78 -14.88 -1.19
CA LYS A 54 -1.71 -15.32 -0.14
C LYS A 54 -1.07 -16.35 0.78
N TRP A 55 -1.64 -16.52 1.96
CA TRP A 55 -1.36 -17.68 2.80
C TRP A 55 -2.23 -18.83 2.31
N ILE A 56 -1.63 -20.00 2.09
CA ILE A 56 -2.37 -21.22 1.75
C ILE A 56 -2.20 -22.24 2.86
N GLU A 57 -3.28 -22.95 3.15
CA GLU A 57 -3.27 -24.09 4.07
C GLU A 57 -2.81 -25.32 3.30
N THR A 58 -1.77 -25.99 3.80
CA THR A 58 -1.26 -27.24 3.26
C THR A 58 -1.09 -28.24 4.40
N LYS A 59 -1.10 -29.53 4.07
CA LYS A 59 -0.74 -30.58 5.03
C LYS A 59 0.74 -30.87 4.93
N ASN A 60 1.44 -30.75 6.04
CA ASN A 60 2.83 -31.14 6.16
C ASN A 60 2.97 -32.65 5.91
N LYS A 61 3.80 -33.03 4.95
CA LYS A 61 3.93 -34.43 4.52
C LYS A 61 4.54 -35.34 5.59
N ASP A 62 5.34 -34.78 6.50
CA ASP A 62 6.08 -35.54 7.51
C ASP A 62 5.32 -35.66 8.83
N THR A 63 4.51 -34.66 9.17
CA THR A 63 3.78 -34.60 10.45
C THR A 63 2.26 -34.77 10.31
N GLY A 64 1.72 -34.67 9.10
CA GLY A 64 0.28 -34.71 8.82
C GLY A 64 -0.51 -33.49 9.33
N LYS A 65 0.16 -32.52 9.95
CA LYS A 65 -0.47 -31.31 10.51
C LYS A 65 -0.74 -30.28 9.42
N GLU A 66 -1.83 -29.53 9.58
CA GLU A 66 -2.12 -28.37 8.76
C GLU A 66 -1.14 -27.23 9.11
N GLU A 67 -0.52 -26.67 8.08
CA GLU A 67 0.40 -25.54 8.18
C GLU A 67 0.01 -24.47 7.16
N LYS A 68 0.19 -23.19 7.55
CA LYS A 68 0.01 -22.05 6.66
C LYS A 68 1.34 -21.67 6.04
N ILE A 69 1.47 -21.86 4.73
CA ILE A 69 2.68 -21.48 4.00
C ILE A 69 2.43 -20.26 3.12
N PRO A 70 3.45 -19.43 2.90
CA PRO A 70 3.37 -18.32 1.97
C PRO A 70 3.29 -18.80 0.52
N PHE A 71 2.30 -18.34 -0.24
CA PHE A 71 2.20 -18.57 -1.67
C PHE A 71 2.43 -17.27 -2.45
N LEU A 72 3.56 -17.20 -3.14
CA LEU A 72 3.92 -16.09 -4.02
C LEU A 72 3.95 -16.57 -5.47
N ARG A 73 3.18 -15.91 -6.33
CA ARG A 73 3.23 -16.12 -7.78
C ARG A 73 3.24 -14.78 -8.48
N TYR A 74 3.97 -14.68 -9.58
CA TYR A 74 3.89 -13.50 -10.44
C TYR A 74 3.27 -13.84 -11.79
N TYR A 75 2.63 -12.84 -12.39
CA TYR A 75 2.11 -12.90 -13.75
C TYR A 75 2.69 -11.75 -14.56
N ARG A 76 2.81 -11.96 -15.87
CA ARG A 76 3.17 -10.92 -16.82
C ARG A 76 1.89 -10.31 -17.40
N VAL A 77 1.82 -8.99 -17.35
CA VAL A 77 0.73 -8.19 -17.91
C VAL A 77 1.30 -7.14 -18.87
N PHE A 78 0.44 -6.65 -19.74
CA PHE A 78 0.74 -5.55 -20.65
C PHE A 78 -0.27 -4.45 -20.38
N ASN A 79 0.16 -3.19 -20.43
CA ASN A 79 -0.78 -2.08 -20.45
C ASN A 79 -1.55 -2.13 -21.79
N ILE A 80 -2.86 -1.87 -21.80
CA ILE A 80 -3.66 -1.94 -23.04
C ILE A 80 -3.14 -1.01 -24.13
N ASN A 81 -2.46 0.09 -23.79
CA ASN A 81 -1.83 1.00 -24.75
C ASN A 81 -0.67 0.34 -25.54
N GLN A 82 -0.14 -0.76 -25.01
CA GLN A 82 0.86 -1.62 -25.68
C GLN A 82 0.22 -2.71 -26.56
N CYS A 83 -1.11 -2.75 -26.66
CA CYS A 83 -1.85 -3.70 -27.46
C CYS A 83 -2.58 -3.03 -28.63
N GLU A 84 -2.95 -3.84 -29.61
CA GLU A 84 -3.80 -3.52 -30.76
C GLU A 84 -5.05 -4.40 -30.67
N GLY A 85 -6.22 -3.86 -31.00
CA GLY A 85 -7.49 -4.60 -30.94
C GLY A 85 -7.97 -4.91 -29.52
N ILE A 86 -7.49 -4.16 -28.51
CA ILE A 86 -7.97 -4.21 -27.12
C ILE A 86 -8.55 -2.85 -26.78
N GLU A 87 -9.86 -2.81 -26.57
CA GLU A 87 -10.57 -1.59 -26.17
C GLU A 87 -10.56 -1.43 -24.65
N SER A 88 -10.46 -0.19 -24.19
CA SER A 88 -10.62 0.16 -22.79
C SER A 88 -12.00 -0.28 -22.29
N LYS A 89 -12.05 -0.84 -21.08
CA LYS A 89 -13.30 -1.14 -20.36
C LYS A 89 -13.53 -0.18 -19.21
N ARG A 90 -12.60 0.77 -19.01
CA ARG A 90 -12.74 1.83 -18.03
C ARG A 90 -13.90 2.71 -18.48
N GLN A 91 -14.86 2.91 -17.58
CA GLN A 91 -15.89 3.91 -17.80
C GLN A 91 -15.23 5.29 -17.73
N GLU A 92 -15.57 6.18 -18.64
CA GLU A 92 -15.16 7.58 -18.56
C GLU A 92 -15.66 8.13 -17.23
N GLU A 93 -14.73 8.40 -16.31
CA GLU A 93 -15.06 9.06 -15.05
C GLU A 93 -15.19 10.57 -15.31
N GLU A 94 -16.16 11.19 -14.64
CA GLU A 94 -16.19 12.65 -14.53
C GLU A 94 -14.84 13.11 -13.96
N THR A 95 -14.23 14.08 -14.63
CA THR A 95 -12.99 14.69 -14.14
C THR A 95 -13.37 15.78 -13.14
N PHE A 96 -12.71 15.76 -11.99
CA PHE A 96 -12.87 16.78 -10.96
C PHE A 96 -11.50 17.40 -10.68
N GLU A 97 -11.48 18.70 -10.43
CA GLU A 97 -10.33 19.35 -9.81
C GLU A 97 -10.34 18.94 -8.33
N HIS A 98 -9.30 18.21 -7.92
CA HIS A 98 -9.12 17.80 -6.53
C HIS A 98 -8.03 18.66 -5.90
N ASP A 99 -8.32 19.27 -4.75
CA ASP A 99 -7.30 19.86 -3.88
C ASP A 99 -6.69 18.75 -3.01
N PRO A 100 -5.37 18.48 -3.15
CA PRO A 100 -4.74 17.42 -2.37
C PRO A 100 -4.80 17.61 -0.86
N ILE A 101 -4.83 18.86 -0.39
CA ILE A 101 -4.96 19.19 1.02
C ILE A 101 -6.36 18.80 1.51
N GLU A 102 -7.39 19.16 0.75
CA GLU A 102 -8.77 18.82 1.08
C GLU A 102 -8.96 17.29 1.14
N GLU A 103 -8.45 16.56 0.15
CA GLU A 103 -8.55 15.10 0.13
C GLU A 103 -7.80 14.46 1.29
N ALA A 104 -6.62 14.95 1.64
CA ALA A 104 -5.89 14.45 2.80
C ALA A 104 -6.63 14.67 4.12
N GLU A 105 -7.23 15.85 4.30
CA GLU A 105 -8.09 16.16 5.44
C GLU A 105 -9.33 15.25 5.46
N ASN A 106 -9.93 14.96 4.31
CA ASN A 106 -11.08 14.05 4.20
C ASN A 106 -10.71 12.62 4.60
N ILE A 107 -9.55 12.11 4.17
CA ILE A 107 -9.04 10.80 4.58
C ILE A 107 -8.88 10.74 6.11
N ILE A 108 -8.26 11.75 6.73
CA ILE A 108 -8.03 11.80 8.17
C ILE A 108 -9.37 11.86 8.93
N LYS A 109 -10.29 12.74 8.51
CA LYS A 109 -11.62 12.90 9.13
C LYS A 109 -12.51 11.67 8.95
N GLY A 110 -12.35 10.96 7.83
CA GLY A 110 -13.10 9.75 7.51
C GLY A 110 -12.70 8.53 8.37
N TYR A 111 -11.60 8.61 9.11
CA TYR A 111 -11.11 7.50 9.91
C TYR A 111 -11.94 7.25 11.18
N ILE A 112 -13.00 6.42 11.06
CA ILE A 112 -14.07 6.22 12.07
C ILE A 112 -13.56 5.85 13.47
N ASN A 113 -12.51 5.03 13.58
CA ASN A 113 -11.92 4.58 14.87
C ASN A 113 -10.51 5.13 15.08
N SER A 114 -10.31 6.38 14.68
CA SER A 114 -9.03 7.08 14.80
C SER A 114 -8.59 7.23 16.26
N PRO A 115 -7.28 7.17 16.55
CA PRO A 115 -6.74 7.66 17.82
C PRO A 115 -7.03 9.15 18.01
N SER A 116 -6.78 9.63 19.23
CA SER A 116 -6.78 11.07 19.51
C SER A 116 -5.54 11.74 18.91
N PHE A 117 -5.68 13.01 18.51
CA PHE A 117 -4.59 13.81 17.94
C PHE A 117 -4.19 14.97 18.86
N SER A 118 -2.90 15.30 18.85
CA SER A 118 -2.38 16.58 19.33
C SER A 118 -1.39 17.17 18.35
N TYR A 119 -1.26 18.51 18.37
CA TYR A 119 -0.41 19.25 17.45
C TYR A 119 0.73 19.99 18.16
N ASN A 120 1.56 19.26 18.90
CA ASN A 120 2.65 19.84 19.67
C ASN A 120 3.97 19.80 18.87
N SER A 121 4.71 20.91 18.88
CA SER A 121 6.06 20.96 18.29
C SER A 121 6.97 19.90 18.90
N GLY A 122 7.94 19.43 18.10
CA GLY A 122 8.83 18.35 18.48
C GLY A 122 8.77 17.21 17.48
N ARG A 123 8.57 15.98 17.94
CA ARG A 123 8.55 14.79 17.09
C ARG A 123 7.11 14.34 16.80
N ALA A 124 6.89 13.85 15.59
CA ALA A 124 5.72 13.04 15.29
C ALA A 124 5.88 11.65 15.92
N TYR A 125 4.78 11.10 16.43
CA TYR A 125 4.73 9.72 16.92
C TYR A 125 3.30 9.25 17.14
N TYR A 126 3.08 7.96 16.93
CA TYR A 126 2.00 7.19 17.50
C TYR A 126 2.42 6.55 18.83
N GLN A 127 1.58 6.70 19.86
CA GLN A 127 1.78 6.11 21.18
C GLN A 127 0.71 5.03 21.44
N PRO A 128 1.05 3.73 21.30
CA PRO A 128 0.08 2.64 21.43
C PRO A 128 -0.58 2.54 22.81
N SER A 129 0.13 2.89 23.89
CA SER A 129 -0.35 2.70 25.27
C SER A 129 -1.57 3.53 25.63
N ILE A 130 -1.77 4.68 24.98
CA ILE A 130 -2.88 5.61 25.22
C ILE A 130 -3.69 5.89 23.95
N ASP A 131 -3.40 5.16 22.88
CA ASP A 131 -3.98 5.33 21.56
C ASP A 131 -4.01 6.80 21.07
N HIS A 132 -2.81 7.39 20.94
CA HIS A 132 -2.65 8.82 20.67
C HIS A 132 -1.61 9.08 19.57
N ILE A 133 -1.86 10.06 18.72
CA ILE A 133 -0.92 10.58 17.73
C ILE A 133 -0.55 12.02 18.10
N ASN A 134 0.75 12.34 18.17
CA ASN A 134 1.24 13.72 18.14
C ASN A 134 1.84 14.03 16.78
N ILE A 135 1.53 15.21 16.24
CA ILE A 135 2.08 15.72 14.98
C ILE A 135 2.61 17.13 15.21
N PRO A 136 3.83 17.49 14.78
CA PRO A 136 4.27 18.88 14.85
C PRO A 136 3.33 19.80 14.04
N PRO A 137 3.10 21.05 14.47
CA PRO A 137 2.33 22.01 13.69
C PRO A 137 2.81 22.12 12.24
N MET A 138 1.91 22.29 11.27
CA MET A 138 2.25 22.38 9.83
C MET A 138 3.37 23.41 9.53
N LYS A 139 3.42 24.52 10.27
CA LYS A 139 4.47 25.55 10.16
C LYS A 139 5.90 25.05 10.45
N ASP A 140 6.04 23.89 11.10
CA ASP A 140 7.32 23.27 11.42
C ASP A 140 7.84 22.42 10.23
N PHE A 141 7.04 22.26 9.16
CA PHE A 141 7.37 21.57 7.93
C PHE A 141 7.69 22.54 6.80
N ARG A 142 8.62 22.16 5.91
CA ARG A 142 9.00 22.98 4.74
C ARG A 142 7.98 22.91 3.61
N GLN A 143 7.32 21.76 3.50
CA GLN A 143 6.40 21.40 2.44
C GLN A 143 5.15 20.78 3.06
N VAL A 144 3.98 21.07 2.51
CA VAL A 144 2.70 20.60 3.05
C VAL A 144 2.56 19.09 2.89
N GLU A 145 3.20 18.55 1.86
CA GLU A 145 3.23 17.12 1.54
C GLU A 145 4.05 16.34 2.56
N GLU A 146 5.12 16.92 3.10
CA GLU A 146 5.87 16.33 4.21
C GLU A 146 5.02 16.26 5.48
N TYR A 147 4.17 17.27 5.71
CA TYR A 147 3.24 17.30 6.84
C TYR A 147 2.19 16.17 6.72
N TYR A 148 1.51 16.05 5.58
CA TYR A 148 0.50 15.00 5.39
C TYR A 148 1.10 13.60 5.33
N ALA A 149 2.26 13.41 4.71
CA ALA A 149 2.95 12.13 4.74
C ALA A 149 3.33 11.71 6.16
N THR A 150 3.76 12.66 7.00
CA THR A 150 4.04 12.40 8.42
C THR A 150 2.77 12.00 9.18
N ILE A 151 1.65 12.69 8.96
CA ILE A 151 0.36 12.30 9.55
C ILE A 151 -0.04 10.90 9.11
N PHE A 152 0.03 10.61 7.82
CA PHE A 152 -0.35 9.32 7.28
C PHE A 152 0.55 8.20 7.81
N HIS A 153 1.85 8.44 8.00
CA HIS A 153 2.76 7.49 8.63
C HIS A 153 2.27 7.09 10.03
N GLU A 154 2.02 8.07 10.91
CA GLU A 154 1.56 7.79 12.27
C GLU A 154 0.14 7.20 12.30
N THR A 155 -0.72 7.61 11.36
CA THR A 155 -2.07 7.05 11.20
C THR A 155 -2.01 5.59 10.76
N VAL A 156 -1.07 5.22 9.88
CA VAL A 156 -0.87 3.82 9.52
C VAL A 156 -0.36 3.02 10.71
N HIS A 157 0.58 3.53 11.50
CA HIS A 157 0.98 2.90 12.76
C HIS A 157 -0.21 2.66 13.69
N SER A 158 -1.10 3.64 13.84
CA SER A 158 -2.24 3.51 14.73
C SER A 158 -3.13 2.34 14.36
N THR A 159 -3.31 2.04 13.07
CA THR A 159 -4.10 0.85 12.66
C THR A 159 -3.56 -0.47 13.21
N GLY A 160 -2.28 -0.54 13.61
CA GLY A 160 -1.68 -1.73 14.22
C GLY A 160 -2.07 -1.98 15.68
N HIS A 161 -2.80 -1.05 16.31
CA HIS A 161 -3.28 -1.16 17.70
C HIS A 161 -4.07 -2.45 17.97
N THR A 162 -4.11 -2.85 19.24
CA THR A 162 -4.76 -4.10 19.70
C THR A 162 -6.25 -4.18 19.38
N SER A 163 -6.96 -3.04 19.34
CA SER A 163 -8.38 -2.93 18.98
C SER A 163 -8.65 -2.83 17.48
N ARG A 164 -7.60 -2.82 16.65
CA ARG A 164 -7.68 -2.64 15.19
C ARG A 164 -7.08 -3.85 14.46
N LEU A 165 -6.01 -3.67 13.68
CA LEU A 165 -5.38 -4.75 12.93
C LEU A 165 -4.43 -5.61 13.79
N LYS A 166 -4.14 -5.19 15.03
CA LYS A 166 -3.35 -5.95 16.02
C LYS A 166 -2.04 -6.49 15.43
N ARG A 167 -1.25 -5.59 14.84
CA ARG A 167 0.04 -5.95 14.22
C ARG A 167 1.11 -6.12 15.29
N ASN A 168 1.89 -7.21 15.18
CA ASN A 168 2.89 -7.57 16.17
C ASN A 168 3.95 -6.47 16.40
N GLY A 169 4.32 -5.70 15.39
CA GLY A 169 5.27 -4.60 15.55
C GLY A 169 4.76 -3.44 16.42
N ILE A 170 3.45 -3.39 16.69
CA ILE A 170 2.83 -2.45 17.62
C ILE A 170 2.50 -3.12 18.95
N THR A 171 2.04 -4.37 18.94
CA THR A 171 1.46 -5.04 20.12
C THR A 171 2.43 -5.96 20.87
N SER A 172 3.55 -6.34 20.27
CA SER A 172 4.50 -7.27 20.90
C SER A 172 5.32 -6.57 21.98
N ALA A 173 5.50 -7.24 23.12
CA ALA A 173 6.41 -6.79 24.18
C ALA A 173 7.90 -6.77 23.74
N THR A 174 8.25 -7.48 22.66
CA THR A 174 9.60 -7.49 22.09
C THR A 174 9.82 -6.43 21.03
N ALA A 175 8.76 -5.77 20.54
CA ALA A 175 8.87 -4.72 19.56
C ALA A 175 9.42 -3.44 20.22
N HIS A 176 10.63 -3.06 19.85
CA HIS A 176 11.29 -1.85 20.33
C HIS A 176 12.14 -1.27 19.21
N PHE A 177 12.53 0.00 19.34
CA PHE A 177 13.36 0.67 18.34
C PHE A 177 14.61 -0.16 18.01
N GLY A 178 14.79 -0.48 16.73
CA GLY A 178 15.88 -1.31 16.22
C GLY A 178 15.61 -2.83 16.21
N SER A 179 14.50 -3.31 16.80
CA SER A 179 14.09 -4.72 16.71
C SER A 179 13.67 -5.08 15.28
N GLU A 180 13.61 -6.38 14.99
CA GLU A 180 13.17 -6.84 13.68
C GLU A 180 11.71 -6.46 13.42
N GLU A 181 10.82 -6.79 14.35
CA GLU A 181 9.39 -6.54 14.28
C GLU A 181 9.08 -5.05 14.14
N TYR A 182 9.78 -4.20 14.90
CA TYR A 182 9.66 -2.76 14.78
C TYR A 182 10.04 -2.28 13.37
N SER A 183 11.15 -2.77 12.82
CA SER A 183 11.56 -2.38 11.46
C SER A 183 10.59 -2.84 10.37
N GLN A 184 9.93 -3.98 10.56
CA GLN A 184 8.89 -4.44 9.63
C GLN A 184 7.66 -3.52 9.70
N GLU A 185 7.31 -3.06 10.89
CA GLU A 185 6.19 -2.13 11.12
C GLU A 185 6.45 -0.74 10.53
N GLU A 186 7.67 -0.20 10.65
CA GLU A 186 8.08 1.03 9.96
C GLU A 186 7.93 0.92 8.44
N LEU A 187 8.29 -0.23 7.86
CA LEU A 187 8.11 -0.46 6.43
C LEU A 187 6.62 -0.49 6.04
N VAL A 188 5.75 -1.02 6.91
CA VAL A 188 4.30 -0.97 6.72
C VAL A 188 3.79 0.48 6.77
N ALA A 189 4.25 1.26 7.75
CA ALA A 189 3.89 2.66 7.90
C ALA A 189 4.30 3.50 6.70
N GLU A 190 5.51 3.32 6.20
CA GLU A 190 6.07 4.09 5.09
C GLU A 190 5.42 3.76 3.75
N ILE A 191 5.20 2.48 3.46
CA ILE A 191 4.45 2.07 2.28
C ILE A 191 3.00 2.59 2.37
N GLY A 192 2.38 2.49 3.55
CA GLY A 192 1.02 2.96 3.78
C GLY A 192 0.88 4.47 3.59
N ALA A 193 1.81 5.24 4.16
CA ALA A 193 1.85 6.70 4.04
C ALA A 193 2.04 7.14 2.60
N SER A 194 2.95 6.49 1.85
CA SER A 194 3.15 6.78 0.43
C SER A 194 1.88 6.52 -0.39
N MET A 195 1.19 5.41 -0.15
CA MET A 195 -0.07 5.11 -0.83
C MET A 195 -1.17 6.13 -0.48
N LEU A 196 -1.34 6.52 0.79
CA LEU A 196 -2.31 7.54 1.19
C LEU A 196 -1.98 8.92 0.62
N THR A 197 -0.69 9.27 0.53
CA THR A 197 -0.23 10.52 -0.07
C THR A 197 -0.55 10.56 -1.57
N GLY A 198 -0.34 9.43 -2.27
CA GLY A 198 -0.75 9.28 -3.67
C GLY A 198 -2.26 9.33 -3.86
N LEU A 199 -3.04 8.70 -2.97
CA LEU A 199 -4.51 8.78 -2.98
C LEU A 199 -5.03 10.20 -2.74
N ALA A 200 -4.37 10.96 -1.86
CA ALA A 200 -4.65 12.37 -1.66
C ALA A 200 -4.27 13.24 -2.87
N GLY A 201 -3.53 12.73 -3.85
CA GLY A 201 -3.19 13.48 -5.07
C GLY A 201 -1.86 14.22 -5.02
N PHE A 202 -1.01 13.95 -4.04
CA PHE A 202 0.36 14.45 -4.00
C PHE A 202 1.29 13.58 -4.87
N VAL A 203 1.23 13.75 -6.20
CA VAL A 203 1.86 12.85 -7.19
C VAL A 203 3.33 13.15 -7.54
N ASP A 204 3.83 14.36 -7.25
CA ASP A 204 5.19 14.80 -7.65
C ASP A 204 6.19 14.89 -6.48
N VAL A 205 5.86 14.31 -5.33
CA VAL A 205 6.65 14.48 -4.11
C VAL A 205 7.77 13.45 -4.03
N THR A 206 9.02 13.89 -4.22
CA THR A 206 10.18 13.05 -3.95
C THR A 206 10.45 13.06 -2.44
N PHE A 207 10.10 11.97 -1.74
CA PHE A 207 10.34 11.84 -0.30
C PHE A 207 11.83 11.74 0.02
N ASN A 208 12.46 12.87 0.34
CA ASN A 208 13.86 12.92 0.79
C ASN A 208 14.04 12.46 2.25
N ASN A 209 12.96 12.40 3.05
CA ASN A 209 13.03 12.07 4.49
C ASN A 209 13.14 10.57 4.78
N SER A 210 12.90 9.69 3.82
CA SER A 210 12.91 8.22 4.00
C SER A 210 14.32 7.60 3.93
N VAL A 211 15.38 8.37 3.65
CA VAL A 211 16.71 7.85 3.25
C VAL A 211 17.41 7.02 4.34
N SER A 212 17.31 7.40 5.61
CA SER A 212 17.92 6.66 6.73
C SER A 212 17.26 5.29 6.93
N TYR A 213 15.94 5.22 6.79
CA TYR A 213 15.18 4.00 6.95
C TYR A 213 15.32 3.08 5.72
N ILE A 214 15.33 3.64 4.51
CA ILE A 214 15.59 2.91 3.24
C ILE A 214 16.90 2.14 3.28
N GLN A 215 17.96 2.68 3.88
CA GLN A 215 19.25 1.98 3.97
C GLN A 215 19.19 0.76 4.91
N SER A 216 18.48 0.86 6.04
CA SER A 216 18.26 -0.27 6.93
C SER A 216 17.36 -1.34 6.29
N TRP A 217 16.36 -0.91 5.52
CA TRP A 217 15.47 -1.79 4.78
C TRP A 217 16.17 -2.50 3.63
N LEU A 218 17.02 -1.81 2.87
CA LEU A 218 17.81 -2.41 1.79
C LEU A 218 18.65 -3.60 2.27
N ARG A 219 19.14 -3.56 3.52
CA ARG A 219 19.84 -4.69 4.13
C ARG A 219 18.88 -5.85 4.41
N LYS A 220 17.73 -5.60 5.04
CA LYS A 220 16.75 -6.65 5.36
C LYS A 220 16.07 -7.25 4.13
N LEU A 221 15.83 -6.44 3.09
CA LEU A 221 15.30 -6.89 1.80
C LEU A 221 16.29 -7.80 1.05
N LYS A 222 17.60 -7.68 1.30
CA LYS A 222 18.58 -8.63 0.79
C LYS A 222 18.45 -10.00 1.45
N ASP A 223 18.10 -10.04 2.73
CA ASP A 223 17.99 -11.25 3.53
C ASP A 223 16.63 -11.97 3.35
N ASP A 224 15.50 -11.25 3.35
CA ASP A 224 14.17 -11.77 3.01
C ASP A 224 13.51 -10.93 1.90
N LYS A 225 13.54 -11.44 0.67
CA LYS A 225 12.92 -10.82 -0.50
C LYS A 225 11.38 -10.79 -0.45
N THR A 226 10.77 -11.59 0.42
CA THR A 226 9.30 -11.60 0.61
C THR A 226 8.82 -10.50 1.54
N LEU A 227 9.73 -9.86 2.28
CA LEU A 227 9.40 -8.85 3.28
C LEU A 227 8.62 -7.68 2.67
N ILE A 228 9.03 -7.19 1.49
CA ILE A 228 8.32 -6.09 0.82
C ILE A 228 6.88 -6.45 0.46
N VAL A 229 6.64 -7.71 0.05
CA VAL A 229 5.30 -8.18 -0.33
C VAL A 229 4.41 -8.31 0.91
N LYS A 230 4.97 -8.82 2.02
CA LYS A 230 4.28 -8.90 3.31
C LYS A 230 3.95 -7.50 3.84
N ALA A 231 4.91 -6.58 3.81
CA ALA A 231 4.72 -5.22 4.28
C ALA A 231 3.68 -4.46 3.45
N ALA A 232 3.76 -4.54 2.11
CA ALA A 232 2.77 -3.92 1.23
C ALA A 232 1.36 -4.52 1.42
N SER A 233 1.26 -5.82 1.74
CA SER A 233 -0.03 -6.44 2.08
C SER A 233 -0.61 -5.90 3.39
N GLN A 234 0.21 -5.69 4.42
CA GLN A 234 -0.22 -5.10 5.69
C GLN A 234 -0.54 -3.61 5.55
N ALA A 235 0.24 -2.86 4.75
CA ALA A 235 -0.02 -1.47 4.43
C ALA A 235 -1.37 -1.31 3.72
N GLN A 236 -1.67 -2.17 2.73
CA GLN A 236 -2.97 -2.18 2.08
C GLN A 236 -4.11 -2.38 3.10
N LYS A 237 -3.98 -3.33 4.03
CA LYS A 237 -4.99 -3.57 5.08
C LYS A 237 -5.16 -2.34 6.00
N ALA A 238 -4.06 -1.64 6.30
CA ALA A 238 -4.10 -0.41 7.09
C ALA A 238 -4.87 0.70 6.36
N ILE A 239 -4.57 0.91 5.09
CA ILE A 239 -5.25 1.88 4.23
C ILE A 239 -6.74 1.55 4.12
N ASP A 240 -7.07 0.28 3.88
CA ASP A 240 -8.45 -0.17 3.79
C ASP A 240 -9.23 0.12 5.07
N TYR A 241 -8.58 -0.11 6.21
CA TYR A 241 -9.16 0.17 7.53
C TYR A 241 -9.38 1.67 7.74
N ILE A 242 -8.42 2.51 7.35
CA ILE A 242 -8.52 3.98 7.44
C ILE A 242 -9.66 4.51 6.57
N LEU A 243 -9.75 4.03 5.32
CA LEU A 243 -10.75 4.45 4.35
C LEU A 243 -12.13 3.77 4.55
N GLY A 244 -12.24 2.82 5.46
CA GLY A 244 -13.48 2.08 5.72
C GLY A 244 -13.93 1.19 4.55
N VAL A 245 -13.01 0.78 3.67
CA VAL A 245 -13.31 -0.02 2.48
C VAL A 245 -13.08 -1.51 2.74
N ASN A 246 -14.03 -2.35 2.33
CA ASN A 246 -13.92 -3.80 2.44
C ASN A 246 -13.86 -4.43 1.05
N TYR A 247 -12.78 -5.14 0.77
CA TYR A 247 -12.63 -5.93 -0.44
C TYR A 247 -12.84 -7.41 -0.11
N LYS A 248 -13.70 -8.09 -0.85
CA LYS A 248 -13.75 -9.56 -0.83
C LYS A 248 -12.47 -10.07 -1.51
N GLU A 249 -11.64 -10.82 -0.79
CA GLU A 249 -10.55 -11.57 -1.41
C GLU A 249 -11.17 -12.53 -2.43
N GLU A 250 -10.78 -12.40 -3.71
CA GLU A 250 -11.15 -13.38 -4.74
C GLU A 250 -10.16 -14.53 -4.75
N ASP A 251 -10.67 -15.75 -4.92
CA ASP A 251 -9.93 -17.02 -4.91
C ASP A 251 -8.82 -17.13 -5.98
#